data_AF-A0A1G3MTF1-F1
#
_entry.id   AF-A0A1G3MTF1-F1
#
_cell.length_a   1.000
_cell.length_b   1.000
_cell.length_c   1.000
_cell.angle_alpha   90.00
_cell.angle_beta   90.00
_cell.angle_gamma   90.00
#
_symmetry.space_group_name_H-M   'P 1'
#
loop_
_entity.id
_entity.type
_entity.pdbx_description
1 polymer ?
#
loop_
_entity_poly.entity_id
_entity_poly.type
_entity_poly.pdbx_seq_one_letter_code
_entity_poly.pdbx_strand_id
1 'polypeptide(L)'
;MKKLTIGVVALALVLVGCQLFYLLDPNKGSLFLMMKTTTPVVAIGAARSISGPSGARTLTYGQPMYNLYYIFQDYVYPDDEGVVDTGNLYKLLFESSQIFVNRRIEAAAISPTAIASPFDFGNSVKTFTNAFNSIEEGGGNYDYTLAYAMNGDTVEACYGYTVREAVDGGTKTQRQIFETTFNEVTGDIALDFCTFDDKPIGTADDFGRRAYVEGNMLDHSFFIQFVTGQGSPVVGMGISLGAGYFILCQADTTPVYYRLEAGATEGNFEAAVGVTDIGLLTDPDGYAAAIQAYLATTAFDTRKLLPTGLDSFTNDGLLLLP
;
A
#
# COMPACT_ATOMS: atom_id res chain seq x y z
N MET A 1 46.47 11.30 -30.64
CA MET A 1 45.85 10.49 -29.57
C MET A 1 45.66 11.36 -28.33
N LYS A 2 44.42 11.73 -27.98
CA LYS A 2 43.96 12.25 -26.68
C LYS A 2 42.53 12.81 -26.81
N LYS A 3 41.54 11.92 -26.79
CA LYS A 3 40.10 12.24 -26.60
C LYS A 3 39.44 11.00 -25.97
N LEU A 4 39.73 10.73 -24.70
CA LEU A 4 39.05 9.65 -23.97
C LEU A 4 39.21 9.85 -22.45
N THR A 5 38.64 10.91 -21.87
CA THR A 5 38.63 11.05 -20.39
C THR A 5 37.57 11.99 -19.81
N ILE A 6 36.59 12.45 -20.58
CA ILE A 6 35.54 13.36 -20.06
C ILE A 6 34.17 12.65 -19.91
N GLY A 7 33.93 11.57 -20.65
CA GLY A 7 32.63 10.84 -20.58
C GLY A 7 32.45 9.94 -19.36
N VAL A 8 33.53 9.45 -18.74
CA VAL A 8 33.44 8.48 -17.62
C VAL A 8 33.23 9.17 -16.27
N VAL A 9 33.72 10.41 -16.11
CA VAL A 9 33.59 11.17 -14.85
C VAL A 9 32.16 11.71 -14.66
N ALA A 10 31.47 12.07 -15.75
CA ALA A 10 30.09 12.52 -15.68
C ALA A 10 29.10 11.39 -15.32
N LEU A 11 29.33 10.17 -15.81
CA LEU A 11 28.47 9.02 -15.49
C LEU A 11 28.69 8.53 -14.04
N ALA A 12 29.94 8.59 -13.54
CA ALA A 12 30.24 8.26 -12.15
C ALA A 12 29.66 9.26 -11.14
N LEU A 13 29.55 10.55 -11.50
CA LEU A 13 28.94 11.57 -10.63
C LEU A 13 27.41 11.47 -10.58
N VAL A 14 26.74 10.99 -11.64
CA VAL A 14 25.29 10.73 -11.63
C VAL A 14 24.97 9.50 -10.77
N LEU A 15 25.78 8.44 -10.84
CA LEU A 15 25.61 7.23 -10.02
C LEU A 15 25.91 7.45 -8.53
N VAL A 16 26.91 8.27 -8.19
CA VAL A 16 27.20 8.65 -6.80
C VAL A 16 26.16 9.63 -6.24
N GLY A 17 25.55 10.45 -7.11
CA GLY A 17 24.46 11.36 -6.75
C GLY A 17 23.22 10.64 -6.24
N CYS A 18 22.83 9.51 -6.85
CA CYS A 18 21.70 8.70 -6.39
C CYS A 18 21.94 8.01 -5.04
N GLN A 19 23.19 7.64 -4.72
CA GLN A 19 23.52 7.01 -3.44
C GLN A 19 23.68 8.01 -2.29
N LEU A 20 23.98 9.29 -2.57
CA LEU A 20 24.13 10.31 -1.53
C LEU A 20 22.81 10.78 -0.92
N PHE A 21 21.68 10.61 -1.61
CA PHE A 21 20.35 11.01 -1.09
C PHE A 21 19.91 10.17 0.13
N TYR A 22 20.40 8.94 0.25
CA TYR A 22 20.10 8.07 1.40
C TYR A 22 20.85 8.46 2.69
N LEU A 23 22.00 9.15 2.59
CA LEU A 23 22.90 9.36 3.73
C LEU A 23 22.73 10.70 4.45
N LEU A 24 22.05 11.67 3.85
CA LEU A 24 22.03 13.05 4.38
C LEU A 24 20.69 13.49 4.98
N ASP A 25 19.63 12.71 4.83
CA ASP A 25 18.34 12.97 5.49
C ASP A 25 17.51 11.67 5.58
N PRO A 26 17.42 11.02 6.75
CA PRO A 26 16.57 9.83 6.91
C PRO A 26 15.08 10.11 6.62
N ASN A 27 14.68 11.38 6.52
CA ASN A 27 13.33 11.80 6.14
C ASN A 27 13.16 12.14 4.65
N LYS A 28 14.17 11.99 3.77
CA LYS A 28 14.03 12.25 2.31
C LYS A 28 14.22 11.04 1.41
N GLY A 29 14.43 9.85 1.97
CA GLY A 29 14.59 8.59 1.23
C GLY A 29 13.86 7.41 1.86
N SER A 30 12.83 7.66 2.68
CA SER A 30 12.05 6.55 3.24
C SER A 30 11.28 5.85 2.12
N LEU A 31 11.16 4.53 2.23
CA LEU A 31 10.37 3.71 1.31
C LEU A 31 8.97 4.32 1.12
N PHE A 32 8.36 4.87 2.18
CA PHE A 32 7.09 5.60 2.07
C PHE A 32 7.12 6.75 1.09
N LEU A 33 8.14 7.63 1.13
CA LEU A 33 8.21 8.75 0.19
C LEU A 33 8.42 8.29 -1.25
N MET A 34 9.25 7.26 -1.45
CA MET A 34 9.47 6.67 -2.77
C MET A 34 8.18 6.04 -3.31
N MET A 35 7.49 5.26 -2.48
CA MET A 35 6.20 4.69 -2.83
C MET A 35 5.17 5.79 -3.09
N LYS A 36 5.09 6.83 -2.25
CA LYS A 36 4.18 7.97 -2.45
C LYS A 36 4.43 8.71 -3.77
N THR A 37 5.66 8.70 -4.30
CA THR A 37 5.95 9.26 -5.64
C THR A 37 5.56 8.35 -6.81
N THR A 38 5.23 7.09 -6.55
CA THR A 38 4.71 6.14 -7.55
C THR A 38 3.20 6.06 -7.57
N THR A 39 2.55 6.57 -6.52
CA THR A 39 1.11 6.41 -6.34
C THR A 39 0.40 7.77 -6.47
N PRO A 40 -0.86 7.81 -6.94
CA PRO A 40 -1.61 9.06 -7.14
C PRO A 40 -2.05 9.74 -5.85
N VAL A 41 -1.49 10.91 -5.53
CA VAL A 41 -1.87 11.63 -4.30
C VAL A 41 -3.00 12.61 -4.61
N VAL A 42 -4.09 12.54 -3.85
CA VAL A 42 -5.13 13.56 -3.87
C VAL A 42 -4.77 14.65 -2.88
N ALA A 43 -4.36 15.81 -3.40
CA ALA A 43 -4.03 16.95 -2.57
C ALA A 43 -5.29 17.44 -1.83
N ILE A 44 -5.23 17.44 -0.51
CA ILE A 44 -6.26 18.07 0.33
C ILE A 44 -5.96 19.58 0.36
N GLY A 45 -7.00 20.40 0.16
CA GLY A 45 -6.88 21.86 0.32
C GLY A 45 -6.40 22.25 1.73
N ALA A 46 -5.98 23.50 1.91
CA ALA A 46 -5.34 24.02 3.13
C ALA A 46 -6.17 23.99 4.44
N ALA A 47 -7.30 23.29 4.48
CA ALA A 47 -8.10 23.08 5.67
C ALA A 47 -8.44 21.59 5.83
N ARG A 48 -7.61 20.87 6.61
CA ARG A 48 -7.96 19.53 7.12
C ARG A 48 -9.05 19.66 8.17
N SER A 49 -10.30 19.85 7.75
CA SER A 49 -11.42 19.88 8.68
C SER A 49 -12.09 18.50 8.73
N ILE A 50 -11.88 17.81 9.85
CA ILE A 50 -12.78 16.77 10.33
C ILE A 50 -14.03 17.50 10.84
N SER A 51 -14.86 17.99 9.93
CA SER A 51 -16.17 18.49 10.29
C SER A 51 -17.17 17.34 10.24
N GLY A 52 -17.83 17.10 11.37
CA GLY A 52 -18.99 16.21 11.46
C GLY A 52 -20.11 16.57 10.47
N PRO A 53 -21.20 15.80 10.46
CA PRO A 53 -22.16 15.71 9.34
C PRO A 53 -23.06 16.96 9.09
N SER A 54 -22.66 18.16 9.49
CA SER A 54 -23.53 19.36 9.43
C SER A 54 -23.37 20.26 8.19
N GLY A 55 -22.62 19.83 7.18
CA GLY A 55 -22.67 20.41 5.83
C GLY A 55 -23.13 19.34 4.84
N ALA A 56 -23.91 19.72 3.82
CA ALA A 56 -24.22 18.85 2.70
C ALA A 56 -22.92 18.55 1.94
N ARG A 57 -22.17 17.54 2.39
CA ARG A 57 -20.95 17.07 1.72
C ARG A 57 -21.38 16.33 0.45
N THR A 58 -20.81 16.72 -0.68
CA THR A 58 -21.07 16.05 -1.96
C THR A 58 -20.50 14.62 -1.96
N LEU A 59 -19.36 14.41 -1.30
CA LEU A 59 -18.76 13.09 -1.08
C LEU A 59 -19.36 12.42 0.17
N THR A 60 -20.12 11.35 -0.05
CA THR A 60 -20.74 10.58 1.03
C THR A 60 -20.14 9.17 1.11
N TYR A 61 -19.85 8.69 2.32
CA TYR A 61 -19.40 7.32 2.58
C TYR A 61 -20.33 6.30 1.89
N GLY A 62 -19.72 5.29 1.26
CA GLY A 62 -20.44 4.25 0.51
C GLY A 62 -20.67 4.57 -0.98
N GLN A 63 -20.32 5.77 -1.45
CA GLN A 63 -20.31 6.08 -2.89
C GLN A 63 -18.95 5.70 -3.52
N PRO A 64 -18.92 5.23 -4.79
CA PRO A 64 -17.66 4.89 -5.47
C PRO A 64 -16.63 6.03 -5.47
N MET A 65 -17.07 7.29 -5.69
CA MET A 65 -16.18 8.46 -5.65
C MET A 65 -15.64 8.78 -4.27
N TYR A 66 -16.43 8.55 -3.23
CA TYR A 66 -15.90 8.65 -1.87
C TYR A 66 -14.84 7.58 -1.62
N ASN A 67 -15.05 6.34 -2.07
CA ASN A 67 -14.08 5.27 -1.88
C ASN A 67 -12.76 5.55 -2.62
N LEU A 68 -12.82 5.99 -3.88
CA LEU A 68 -11.60 6.39 -4.60
C LEU A 68 -10.92 7.59 -3.94
N TYR A 69 -11.69 8.59 -3.51
CA TYR A 69 -11.16 9.72 -2.77
C TYR A 69 -10.42 9.24 -1.51
N TYR A 70 -11.06 8.40 -0.69
CA TYR A 70 -10.46 7.91 0.56
C TYR A 70 -9.21 7.07 0.32
N ILE A 71 -9.19 6.21 -0.70
CA ILE A 71 -8.01 5.41 -1.06
C ILE A 71 -6.83 6.31 -1.40
N PHE A 72 -7.06 7.37 -2.17
CA PHE A 72 -6.00 8.23 -2.72
C PHE A 72 -5.80 9.54 -1.96
N GLN A 73 -6.59 9.80 -0.91
CA GLN A 73 -6.48 10.98 -0.07
C GLN A 73 -5.06 11.09 0.49
N ASP A 74 -4.46 12.28 0.43
CA ASP A 74 -3.15 12.48 1.03
C ASP A 74 -3.15 12.09 2.51
N TYR A 75 -2.10 11.39 2.94
CA TYR A 75 -1.85 11.06 4.33
C TYR A 75 -0.56 11.71 4.79
N VAL A 76 -0.64 12.39 5.93
CA VAL A 76 0.44 13.13 6.54
C VAL A 76 0.48 12.84 8.03
N TYR A 77 1.49 12.05 8.37
CA TYR A 77 1.89 11.78 9.73
C TYR A 77 2.50 13.04 10.40
N PRO A 78 2.26 13.29 11.70
CA PRO A 78 1.40 12.52 12.61
C PRO A 78 -0.07 12.98 12.61
N ASP A 79 -0.39 14.06 11.90
CA ASP A 79 -1.68 14.75 12.01
C ASP A 79 -2.89 13.87 11.66
N ASP A 80 -2.72 12.89 10.77
CA ASP A 80 -3.79 12.00 10.31
C ASP A 80 -3.86 10.65 11.07
N GLU A 81 -2.99 10.43 12.08
CA GLU A 81 -3.01 9.22 12.90
C GLU A 81 -4.29 9.10 13.73
N GLY A 82 -4.88 7.90 13.74
CA GLY A 82 -6.17 7.64 14.39
C GLY A 82 -7.40 8.20 13.66
N VAL A 83 -7.20 8.88 12.52
CA VAL A 83 -8.25 9.45 11.68
C VAL A 83 -8.31 8.72 10.33
N VAL A 84 -7.16 8.56 9.69
CA VAL A 84 -7.00 7.81 8.44
C VAL A 84 -6.52 6.42 8.78
N ASP A 85 -7.23 5.41 8.29
CA ASP A 85 -6.93 4.01 8.53
C ASP A 85 -6.29 3.34 7.29
N THR A 86 -6.00 2.05 7.38
CA THR A 86 -5.35 1.25 6.32
C THR A 86 -6.20 1.02 5.07
N GLY A 87 -7.41 1.57 5.00
CA GLY A 87 -8.20 1.68 3.77
C GLY A 87 -7.69 2.80 2.85
N ASN A 88 -6.81 3.65 3.36
CA ASN A 88 -6.05 4.62 2.58
C ASN A 88 -4.69 4.04 2.14
N LEU A 89 -4.35 4.22 0.86
CA LEU A 89 -3.12 3.71 0.28
C LEU A 89 -1.88 4.30 0.96
N TYR A 90 -1.85 5.59 1.22
CA TYR A 90 -0.68 6.27 1.78
C TYR A 90 -0.40 5.88 3.23
N LYS A 91 -1.44 5.68 4.03
CA LYS A 91 -1.30 5.11 5.38
C LYS A 91 -0.69 3.71 5.32
N LEU A 92 -1.16 2.87 4.41
CA LEU A 92 -0.65 1.52 4.20
C LEU A 92 0.81 1.49 3.72
N LEU A 93 1.17 2.38 2.80
CA LEU A 93 2.56 2.60 2.37
C LEU A 93 3.43 3.17 3.50
N PHE A 94 2.88 4.05 4.33
CA PHE A 94 3.59 4.57 5.49
C PHE A 94 3.88 3.46 6.50
N GLU A 95 2.88 2.67 6.90
CA GLU A 95 3.04 1.58 7.87
C GLU A 95 4.04 0.53 7.38
N SER A 96 3.88 0.04 6.15
CA SER A 96 4.86 -0.90 5.57
C SER A 96 6.28 -0.35 5.61
N SER A 97 6.48 0.94 5.31
CA SER A 97 7.80 1.57 5.40
C SER A 97 8.33 1.70 6.83
N GLN A 98 7.47 2.05 7.80
CA GLN A 98 7.87 2.28 9.18
C GLN A 98 8.36 0.98 9.79
N ILE A 99 7.65 -0.12 9.56
CA ILE A 99 8.11 -1.40 10.06
C ILE A 99 9.33 -1.87 9.29
N PHE A 100 9.32 -1.80 7.96
CA PHE A 100 10.46 -2.29 7.19
C PHE A 100 11.75 -1.52 7.47
N VAL A 101 11.75 -0.19 7.36
CA VAL A 101 12.97 0.63 7.53
C VAL A 101 13.47 0.59 8.97
N ASN A 102 12.57 0.75 9.96
CA ASN A 102 12.99 0.85 11.35
C ASN A 102 13.35 -0.53 11.92
N ARG A 103 12.55 -1.57 11.65
CA ARG A 103 12.75 -2.90 12.27
C ARG A 103 13.79 -3.75 11.56
N ARG A 104 14.10 -3.49 10.28
CA ARG A 104 15.19 -4.19 9.57
C ARG A 104 16.54 -4.06 10.28
N ILE A 105 16.79 -2.92 10.93
CA ILE A 105 18.02 -2.66 11.69
C ILE A 105 18.07 -3.49 12.98
N GLU A 106 16.91 -3.78 13.56
CA GLU A 106 16.78 -4.55 14.81
C GLU A 106 16.75 -6.07 14.57
N ALA A 107 16.58 -6.51 13.32
CA ALA A 107 16.48 -7.91 12.95
C ALA A 107 17.81 -8.66 13.06
N ALA A 108 17.72 -9.89 13.57
CA ALA A 108 18.84 -10.81 13.69
C ALA A 108 18.89 -11.77 12.51
N ALA A 109 20.10 -12.22 12.15
CA ALA A 109 20.27 -13.30 11.20
C ALA A 109 19.69 -14.61 11.76
N ILE A 110 19.01 -15.36 10.90
CA ILE A 110 18.42 -16.66 11.21
C ILE A 110 18.89 -17.72 10.21
N SER A 111 18.64 -18.99 10.51
CA SER A 111 18.77 -20.02 9.48
C SER A 111 17.78 -19.75 8.34
N PRO A 112 18.18 -19.93 7.06
CA PRO A 112 17.27 -19.75 5.93
C PRO A 112 15.96 -20.49 6.14
N THR A 113 14.86 -19.74 6.24
CA THR A 113 13.55 -20.28 6.59
C THR A 113 12.56 -19.94 5.50
N ALA A 114 11.93 -20.98 4.96
CA ALA A 114 10.88 -20.86 3.96
C ALA A 114 9.56 -20.49 4.64
N ILE A 115 8.95 -19.38 4.21
CA ILE A 115 7.60 -18.99 4.59
C ILE A 115 6.73 -19.01 3.35
N ALA A 116 5.61 -19.72 3.43
CA ALA A 116 4.59 -19.73 2.39
C ALA A 116 3.76 -18.46 2.50
N SER A 117 3.49 -17.81 1.37
CA SER A 117 2.76 -16.54 1.36
C SER A 117 1.34 -16.75 1.88
N PRO A 118 0.88 -15.93 2.85
CA PRO A 118 -0.51 -15.95 3.30
C PRO A 118 -1.48 -15.49 2.20
N PHE A 119 -0.95 -14.86 1.16
CA PHE A 119 -1.72 -14.13 0.17
C PHE A 119 -2.15 -14.99 -1.03
N ASP A 120 -1.41 -16.03 -1.36
CA ASP A 120 -1.72 -16.90 -2.49
C ASP A 120 -2.05 -18.33 -2.06
N PHE A 121 -2.48 -18.52 -0.81
CA PHE A 121 -2.74 -19.83 -0.21
C PHE A 121 -1.49 -20.72 -0.14
N GLY A 122 -0.33 -20.10 0.04
CA GLY A 122 0.96 -20.77 0.15
C GLY A 122 1.47 -21.36 -1.17
N ASN A 123 0.97 -20.87 -2.31
CA ASN A 123 1.45 -21.26 -3.63
C ASN A 123 2.86 -20.70 -3.92
N SER A 124 3.18 -19.54 -3.35
CA SER A 124 4.55 -19.00 -3.35
C SER A 124 5.19 -19.18 -1.99
N VAL A 125 6.49 -19.46 -2.02
CA VAL A 125 7.31 -19.64 -0.84
C VAL A 125 8.53 -18.76 -0.99
N LYS A 126 8.74 -17.87 -0.02
CA LYS A 126 9.91 -16.99 0.06
C LYS A 126 10.84 -17.51 1.15
N THR A 127 12.15 -17.43 0.90
CA THR A 127 13.16 -17.85 1.89
C THR A 127 13.73 -16.62 2.57
N PHE A 128 13.51 -16.51 3.87
CA PHE A 128 14.00 -15.39 4.68
C PHE A 128 15.25 -15.77 5.47
N THR A 129 16.16 -14.81 5.63
CA THR A 129 17.45 -15.02 6.29
C THR A 129 17.66 -14.13 7.51
N ASN A 130 16.74 -13.20 7.75
CA ASN A 130 16.75 -12.32 8.91
C ASN A 130 15.34 -12.22 9.48
N ALA A 131 15.23 -12.05 10.79
CA ALA A 131 13.95 -11.86 11.45
C ALA A 131 14.04 -10.99 12.71
N PHE A 132 12.92 -10.39 13.07
CA PHE A 132 12.71 -9.60 14.28
C PHE A 132 11.33 -9.91 14.83
N ASN A 133 11.23 -10.17 16.13
CA ASN A 133 9.96 -10.30 16.82
C ASN A 133 9.97 -9.40 18.05
N SER A 134 8.95 -8.57 18.18
CA SER A 134 8.62 -7.85 19.39
C SER A 134 7.21 -8.28 19.80
N ILE A 135 7.15 -9.24 20.71
CA ILE A 135 5.90 -9.73 21.29
C ILE A 135 5.84 -9.16 22.70
N GLU A 136 4.87 -8.29 22.97
CA GLU A 136 4.72 -7.73 24.32
C GLU A 136 4.00 -8.74 25.23
N GLU A 137 4.78 -9.49 26.02
CA GLU A 137 4.22 -10.35 27.06
C GLU A 137 3.56 -9.52 28.18
N GLY A 138 2.33 -9.86 28.57
CA GLY A 138 1.71 -9.36 29.80
C GLY A 138 0.75 -8.16 29.66
N GLY A 139 0.16 -7.93 28.49
CA GLY A 139 -0.88 -6.91 28.30
C GLY A 139 -0.47 -5.71 27.45
N GLY A 140 0.57 -5.88 26.64
CA GLY A 140 0.91 -4.93 25.59
C GLY A 140 -0.17 -4.81 24.53
N ASN A 141 -0.26 -3.62 23.92
CA ASN A 141 -1.25 -3.35 22.89
C ASN A 141 -0.75 -3.76 21.50
N TYR A 142 0.54 -4.09 21.34
CA TYR A 142 1.15 -4.27 20.02
C TYR A 142 2.13 -5.44 19.96
N ASP A 143 1.96 -6.31 18.95
CA ASP A 143 2.98 -7.27 18.52
C ASP A 143 3.46 -6.94 17.11
N TYR A 144 4.77 -7.09 16.89
CA TYR A 144 5.43 -6.89 15.60
C TYR A 144 6.30 -8.08 15.25
N THR A 145 6.19 -8.57 14.02
CA THR A 145 7.04 -9.63 13.46
C THR A 145 7.54 -9.20 12.11
N LEU A 146 8.82 -9.39 11.82
CA LEU A 146 9.41 -9.11 10.52
C LEU A 146 10.30 -10.29 10.14
N ALA A 147 10.15 -10.76 8.91
CA ALA A 147 11.09 -11.64 8.24
C ALA A 147 11.50 -10.99 6.92
N TYR A 148 12.81 -10.95 6.62
CA TYR A 148 13.27 -10.39 5.35
C TYR A 148 14.52 -11.09 4.80
N ALA A 149 14.70 -10.97 3.49
CA ALA A 149 15.87 -11.43 2.75
C ALA A 149 16.28 -10.38 1.71
N MET A 150 17.57 -10.43 1.37
CA MET A 150 18.14 -9.66 0.27
C MET A 150 18.45 -10.62 -0.88
N ASN A 151 17.95 -10.32 -2.07
CA ASN A 151 18.29 -11.01 -3.30
C ASN A 151 18.89 -10.01 -4.30
N GLY A 152 20.22 -9.85 -4.26
CA GLY A 152 20.89 -8.76 -4.95
C GLY A 152 20.41 -7.41 -4.42
N ASP A 153 19.85 -6.60 -5.32
CA ASP A 153 19.32 -5.26 -5.01
C ASP A 153 17.84 -5.27 -4.62
N THR A 154 17.19 -6.44 -4.65
CA THR A 154 15.80 -6.60 -4.23
C THR A 154 15.73 -7.01 -2.77
N VAL A 155 14.98 -6.26 -1.98
CA VAL A 155 14.57 -6.66 -0.65
C VAL A 155 13.20 -7.31 -0.72
N GLU A 156 13.05 -8.46 -0.07
CA GLU A 156 11.78 -9.14 0.11
C GLU A 156 11.50 -9.21 1.62
N ALA A 157 10.31 -8.80 2.05
CA ALA A 157 9.92 -8.80 3.46
C ALA A 157 8.48 -9.28 3.66
N CYS A 158 8.26 -9.97 4.77
CA CYS A 158 6.95 -10.28 5.33
C CYS A 158 6.89 -9.72 6.75
N TYR A 159 5.85 -8.92 7.03
CA TYR A 159 5.63 -8.25 8.29
C TYR A 159 4.25 -8.59 8.84
N GLY A 160 4.19 -8.92 10.12
CA GLY A 160 2.96 -9.10 10.88
C GLY A 160 2.81 -8.05 11.98
N TYR A 161 1.61 -7.50 12.07
CA TYR A 161 1.19 -6.56 13.10
C TYR A 161 0.00 -7.13 13.85
N THR A 162 0.00 -7.08 15.17
CA THR A 162 -1.21 -7.31 15.94
C THR A 162 -1.43 -6.16 16.89
N VAL A 163 -2.61 -5.54 16.83
CA VAL A 163 -3.07 -4.54 17.80
C VAL A 163 -4.15 -5.14 18.67
N ARG A 164 -4.07 -4.93 19.97
CA ARG A 164 -5.12 -5.27 20.94
C ARG A 164 -5.59 -3.99 21.61
N GLU A 165 -6.85 -3.65 21.40
CA GLU A 165 -7.46 -2.41 21.90
C GLU A 165 -8.61 -2.74 22.85
N ALA A 166 -8.63 -2.11 24.02
CA ALA A 166 -9.80 -2.16 24.88
C ALA A 166 -10.93 -1.33 24.25
N VAL A 167 -12.09 -1.96 24.04
CA VAL A 167 -13.30 -1.31 23.50
C VAL A 167 -14.48 -1.64 24.40
N ASP A 168 -15.59 -0.91 24.26
CA ASP A 168 -16.81 -1.22 25.01
C ASP A 168 -17.23 -2.68 24.75
N GLY A 169 -17.37 -3.49 25.80
CA GLY A 169 -17.77 -4.90 25.65
C GLY A 169 -16.64 -5.90 25.41
N GLY A 170 -15.36 -5.49 25.38
CA GLY A 170 -14.24 -6.44 25.38
C GLY A 170 -12.93 -5.90 24.83
N THR A 171 -12.17 -6.77 24.16
CA THR A 171 -10.92 -6.43 23.48
C THR A 171 -11.10 -6.65 21.99
N LYS A 172 -10.89 -5.60 21.20
CA LYS A 172 -10.75 -5.71 19.75
C LYS A 172 -9.33 -6.18 19.45
N THR A 173 -9.19 -7.18 18.59
CA THR A 173 -7.89 -7.60 18.07
C THR A 173 -7.85 -7.34 16.58
N GLN A 174 -6.95 -6.48 16.13
CA GLN A 174 -6.68 -6.26 14.73
C GLN A 174 -5.38 -6.97 14.36
N ARG A 175 -5.40 -7.81 13.34
CA ARG A 175 -4.18 -8.40 12.78
C ARG A 175 -3.99 -7.94 11.35
N GLN A 176 -2.77 -7.56 11.03
CA GLN A 176 -2.37 -7.12 9.70
C GLN A 176 -1.14 -7.90 9.23
N ILE A 177 -1.09 -8.26 7.95
CA ILE A 177 0.11 -8.78 7.31
C ILE A 177 0.43 -7.92 6.09
N PHE A 178 1.71 -7.70 5.87
CA PHE A 178 2.26 -7.02 4.72
C PHE A 178 3.34 -7.91 4.10
N GLU A 179 3.25 -8.22 2.82
CA GLU A 179 4.36 -8.74 2.04
C GLU A 179 4.81 -7.68 1.05
N THR A 180 6.07 -7.27 1.15
CA THR A 180 6.63 -6.25 0.28
C THR A 180 7.87 -6.73 -0.45
N THR A 181 8.02 -6.29 -1.68
CA THR A 181 9.28 -6.36 -2.42
C THR A 181 9.68 -4.97 -2.86
N PHE A 182 10.95 -4.62 -2.71
CA PHE A 182 11.49 -3.34 -3.18
C PHE A 182 12.85 -3.54 -3.82
N ASN A 183 13.01 -3.13 -5.07
CA ASN A 183 14.30 -3.13 -5.75
C ASN A 183 14.94 -1.74 -5.68
N GLU A 184 16.06 -1.64 -4.95
CA GLU A 184 16.73 -0.38 -4.63
C GLU A 184 17.37 0.29 -5.87
N VAL A 185 17.52 -0.43 -6.98
CA VAL A 185 18.17 0.05 -8.22
C VAL A 185 17.16 0.46 -9.29
N THR A 186 16.20 -0.42 -9.58
CA THR A 186 15.16 -0.20 -10.60
C THR A 186 14.00 0.63 -10.07
N GLY A 187 13.83 0.70 -8.75
CA GLY A 187 12.73 1.41 -8.13
C GLY A 187 11.40 0.66 -8.14
N ASP A 188 11.40 -0.62 -8.54
CA ASP A 188 10.22 -1.49 -8.52
C ASP A 188 9.77 -1.75 -7.08
N ILE A 189 8.48 -1.58 -6.82
CA ILE A 189 7.83 -1.81 -5.54
C ILE A 189 6.63 -2.74 -5.76
N ALA A 190 6.47 -3.71 -4.87
CA ALA A 190 5.21 -4.43 -4.70
C ALA A 190 4.84 -4.53 -3.22
N LEU A 191 3.54 -4.54 -2.92
CA LEU A 191 2.98 -4.69 -1.60
C LEU A 191 1.64 -5.46 -1.68
N ASP A 192 1.56 -6.62 -1.04
CA ASP A 192 0.30 -7.32 -0.74
C ASP A 192 0.01 -7.16 0.75
N PHE A 193 -1.23 -6.85 1.08
CA PHE A 193 -1.66 -6.53 2.44
C PHE A 193 -3.00 -7.18 2.74
N CYS A 194 -3.15 -7.68 3.96
CA CYS A 194 -4.44 -8.06 4.51
C CYS A 194 -4.57 -7.59 5.96
N THR A 195 -5.80 -7.28 6.36
CA THR A 195 -6.16 -7.02 7.75
C THR A 195 -7.46 -7.69 8.10
N PHE A 196 -7.60 -8.06 9.36
CA PHE A 196 -8.84 -8.51 9.96
C PHE A 196 -8.99 -7.91 11.35
N ASP A 197 -10.16 -7.33 11.58
CA ASP A 197 -10.58 -6.80 12.86
C ASP A 197 -11.55 -7.79 13.50
N ASP A 198 -11.10 -8.47 14.55
CA ASP A 198 -11.92 -9.28 15.45
C ASP A 198 -12.49 -8.36 16.53
N LYS A 199 -13.80 -8.13 16.48
CA LYS A 199 -14.47 -7.21 17.39
C LYS A 199 -15.34 -7.97 18.40
N PRO A 200 -15.42 -7.48 19.65
CA PRO A 200 -16.33 -8.07 20.63
C PRO A 200 -17.78 -8.04 20.13
N ILE A 201 -18.50 -9.12 20.42
CA ILE A 201 -19.92 -9.28 20.09
C ILE A 201 -20.71 -8.03 20.53
N GLY A 202 -21.40 -7.38 19.59
CA GLY A 202 -22.30 -6.27 19.86
C GLY A 202 -21.74 -4.85 19.63
N THR A 203 -20.51 -4.71 19.14
CA THR A 203 -19.87 -3.40 18.89
C THR A 203 -19.90 -2.95 17.42
N ALA A 204 -19.58 -3.87 16.50
CA ALA A 204 -19.75 -3.80 15.05
C ALA A 204 -19.41 -5.18 14.46
N ASP A 205 -19.75 -5.44 13.21
CA ASP A 205 -19.34 -6.69 12.54
C ASP A 205 -17.81 -6.73 12.34
N ASP A 206 -17.27 -7.95 12.41
CA ASP A 206 -15.90 -8.25 12.00
C ASP A 206 -15.67 -7.79 10.57
N PHE A 207 -14.42 -7.42 10.29
CA PHE A 207 -14.14 -6.75 9.04
C PHE A 207 -12.75 -7.07 8.50
N GLY A 208 -12.72 -7.54 7.24
CA GLY A 208 -11.51 -7.83 6.49
C GLY A 208 -11.24 -6.81 5.38
N ARG A 209 -9.95 -6.52 5.14
CA ARG A 209 -9.50 -5.83 3.91
C ARG A 209 -8.35 -6.56 3.26
N ARG A 210 -8.21 -6.31 1.97
CA ARG A 210 -7.08 -6.73 1.16
C ARG A 210 -6.66 -5.62 0.21
N ALA A 211 -5.36 -5.41 0.08
CA ALA A 211 -4.81 -4.48 -0.88
C ALA A 211 -3.61 -5.10 -1.59
N TYR A 212 -3.48 -4.81 -2.87
CA TYR A 212 -2.29 -5.08 -3.65
C TYR A 212 -1.87 -3.81 -4.36
N VAL A 213 -0.58 -3.52 -4.33
CA VAL A 213 0.02 -2.33 -4.91
C VAL A 213 1.28 -2.75 -5.63
N GLU A 214 1.45 -2.31 -6.87
CA GLU A 214 2.73 -2.34 -7.58
C GLU A 214 3.00 -0.98 -8.20
N GLY A 215 4.27 -0.65 -8.37
CA GLY A 215 4.67 0.55 -9.09
C GLY A 215 6.17 0.66 -9.24
N ASN A 216 6.60 1.71 -9.93
CA ASN A 216 8.01 1.98 -10.17
C ASN A 216 8.32 3.48 -9.95
N MET A 217 9.29 3.79 -9.09
CA MET A 217 9.62 5.19 -8.72
C MET A 217 10.37 5.98 -9.77
N LEU A 218 10.89 5.32 -10.80
CA LEU A 218 11.61 5.99 -11.89
C LEU A 218 10.65 6.44 -12.99
N ASP A 219 9.64 5.64 -13.31
CA ASP A 219 8.64 5.97 -14.35
C ASP A 219 7.27 6.40 -13.79
N HIS A 220 7.08 6.31 -12.48
CA HIS A 220 5.86 6.65 -11.75
C HIS A 220 4.63 5.82 -12.17
N SER A 221 4.86 4.67 -12.80
CA SER A 221 3.81 3.71 -13.14
C SER A 221 3.28 3.01 -11.90
N PHE A 222 2.03 2.56 -12.00
CA PHE A 222 1.28 2.09 -10.87
C PHE A 222 0.20 1.09 -11.27
N PHE A 223 -0.02 0.13 -10.37
CA PHE A 223 -1.16 -0.77 -10.36
C PHE A 223 -1.67 -0.93 -8.92
N ILE A 224 -3.00 -0.94 -8.75
CA ILE A 224 -3.63 -1.34 -7.50
C ILE A 224 -4.80 -2.27 -7.66
N GLN A 225 -5.01 -3.03 -6.61
CA GLN A 225 -6.27 -3.63 -6.25
C GLN A 225 -6.57 -3.35 -4.78
N PHE A 226 -7.77 -2.88 -4.46
CA PHE A 226 -8.29 -2.73 -3.10
C PHE A 226 -9.61 -3.47 -2.98
N VAL A 227 -9.76 -4.27 -1.93
CA VAL A 227 -10.98 -5.02 -1.61
C VAL A 227 -11.31 -4.82 -0.14
N THR A 228 -12.53 -4.38 0.16
CA THR A 228 -12.99 -4.16 1.54
C THR A 228 -14.30 -4.93 1.76
N GLY A 229 -14.50 -5.46 2.97
CA GLY A 229 -15.61 -6.38 3.31
C GLY A 229 -17.03 -5.94 2.97
N GLN A 230 -17.26 -4.68 2.64
CA GLN A 230 -18.57 -4.16 2.24
C GLN A 230 -18.57 -3.38 0.92
N GLY A 231 -17.43 -3.32 0.21
CA GLY A 231 -17.27 -2.52 -1.00
C GLY A 231 -16.95 -3.38 -2.22
N SER A 232 -17.34 -2.88 -3.40
CA SER A 232 -16.83 -3.45 -4.65
C SER A 232 -15.32 -3.23 -4.76
N PRO A 233 -14.59 -4.18 -5.36
CA PRO A 233 -13.15 -4.04 -5.51
C PRO A 233 -12.83 -2.82 -6.39
N VAL A 234 -11.81 -2.07 -5.98
CA VAL A 234 -11.21 -1.02 -6.79
C VAL A 234 -9.99 -1.62 -7.47
N VAL A 235 -9.90 -1.54 -8.80
CA VAL A 235 -8.70 -1.91 -9.55
C VAL A 235 -8.27 -0.71 -10.38
N GLY A 236 -7.00 -0.32 -10.25
CA GLY A 236 -6.46 0.88 -10.86
C GLY A 236 -5.13 0.63 -11.57
N MET A 237 -4.89 1.33 -12.68
CA MET A 237 -3.60 1.32 -13.37
C MET A 237 -3.32 2.69 -14.00
N GLY A 238 -2.06 3.11 -14.03
CA GLY A 238 -1.64 4.29 -14.79
C GLY A 238 -0.32 4.89 -14.33
N ILE A 239 -0.14 6.18 -14.60
CA ILE A 239 1.06 6.94 -14.22
C ILE A 239 0.63 8.08 -13.29
N SER A 240 1.29 8.19 -12.14
CA SER A 240 0.84 9.06 -11.03
C SER A 240 1.36 10.50 -11.09
N LEU A 241 2.37 10.81 -11.91
CA LEU A 241 3.02 12.12 -11.96
C LEU A 241 3.29 12.61 -13.37
N GLY A 242 3.01 13.89 -13.62
CA GLY A 242 3.37 14.64 -14.82
C GLY A 242 2.17 15.04 -15.69
N ALA A 243 2.37 16.00 -16.58
CA ALA A 243 1.29 16.55 -17.39
C ALA A 243 0.76 15.52 -18.41
N GLY A 244 -0.57 15.34 -18.43
CA GLY A 244 -1.25 14.40 -19.34
C GLY A 244 -1.32 12.97 -18.82
N TYR A 245 -0.63 12.66 -17.72
CA TYR A 245 -0.73 11.37 -17.06
C TYR A 245 -1.96 11.27 -16.16
N PHE A 246 -2.48 10.05 -16.09
CA PHE A 246 -3.68 9.73 -15.37
C PHE A 246 -3.62 8.28 -14.88
N ILE A 247 -4.52 7.98 -13.95
CA ILE A 247 -4.82 6.62 -13.51
C ILE A 247 -6.26 6.32 -13.85
N LEU A 248 -6.46 5.11 -14.33
CA LEU A 248 -7.76 4.58 -14.64
C LEU A 248 -8.18 3.58 -13.58
N CYS A 249 -9.31 3.81 -12.93
CA CYS A 249 -9.83 2.95 -11.87
C CYS A 249 -11.19 2.38 -12.23
N GLN A 250 -11.39 1.09 -12.04
CA GLN A 250 -12.71 0.46 -11.99
C GLN A 250 -13.07 0.26 -10.52
N ALA A 251 -14.16 0.88 -10.05
CA ALA A 251 -14.57 0.84 -8.64
C ALA A 251 -15.78 -0.05 -8.36
N ASP A 252 -16.25 -0.80 -9.37
CA ASP A 252 -17.36 -1.73 -9.25
C ASP A 252 -17.20 -2.94 -10.18
N THR A 253 -18.04 -3.97 -10.03
CA THR A 253 -18.14 -5.11 -10.96
C THR A 253 -18.61 -4.70 -12.36
N THR A 254 -19.32 -3.56 -12.45
CA THR A 254 -19.63 -2.91 -13.72
C THR A 254 -18.38 -2.19 -14.24
N PRO A 255 -18.03 -2.29 -15.54
CA PRO A 255 -16.86 -1.63 -16.12
C PRO A 255 -17.08 -0.12 -16.30
N VAL A 256 -17.41 0.58 -15.21
CA VAL A 256 -17.38 2.03 -15.11
C VAL A 256 -15.98 2.40 -14.68
N TYR A 257 -15.29 3.13 -15.55
CA TYR A 257 -13.93 3.56 -15.30
C TYR A 257 -13.88 5.04 -14.93
N TYR A 258 -13.04 5.33 -13.96
CA TYR A 258 -12.79 6.65 -13.43
C TYR A 258 -11.37 7.06 -13.77
N ARG A 259 -11.26 8.13 -14.56
CA ARG A 259 -9.98 8.75 -14.90
C ARG A 259 -9.62 9.78 -13.84
N LEU A 260 -8.53 9.53 -13.14
CA LEU A 260 -7.97 10.42 -12.12
C LEU A 260 -6.70 11.04 -12.69
N GLU A 261 -6.72 12.35 -12.93
CA GLU A 261 -5.52 13.06 -13.40
C GLU A 261 -4.43 13.03 -12.32
N ALA A 262 -3.17 13.01 -12.75
CA ALA A 262 -2.04 13.19 -11.85
C ALA A 262 -2.19 14.50 -11.05
N GLY A 263 -2.22 14.41 -9.72
CA GLY A 263 -2.42 15.57 -8.83
C GLY A 263 -3.88 16.02 -8.69
N ALA A 264 -4.84 15.11 -8.86
CA ALA A 264 -6.24 15.38 -8.55
C ALA A 264 -6.43 15.98 -7.14
N THR A 265 -7.46 16.81 -6.98
CA THR A 265 -7.88 17.45 -5.73
C THR A 265 -9.22 16.89 -5.27
N GLU A 266 -9.58 17.08 -4.01
CA GLU A 266 -10.91 16.71 -3.48
C GLU A 266 -12.06 17.24 -4.37
N GLY A 267 -11.95 18.48 -4.85
CA GLY A 267 -12.95 19.08 -5.75
C GLY A 267 -13.10 18.36 -7.09
N ASN A 268 -12.06 17.65 -7.57
CA ASN A 268 -12.17 16.81 -8.76
C ASN A 268 -13.07 15.59 -8.50
N PHE A 269 -13.01 14.99 -7.32
CA PHE A 269 -13.86 13.86 -6.93
C PHE A 269 -15.30 14.30 -6.67
N GLU A 270 -15.48 15.45 -6.01
CA GLU A 270 -16.81 16.04 -5.81
C GLU A 270 -17.53 16.32 -7.14
N ALA A 271 -16.81 16.87 -8.12
CA ALA A 271 -17.36 17.13 -9.45
C ALA A 271 -17.70 15.86 -10.24
N ALA A 272 -17.08 14.73 -9.91
CA ALA A 272 -17.31 13.44 -10.55
C ALA A 272 -18.47 12.64 -9.90
N VAL A 273 -19.03 13.09 -8.78
CA VAL A 273 -20.17 12.43 -8.14
C VAL A 273 -21.37 12.42 -9.09
N GLY A 274 -21.94 11.24 -9.33
CA GLY A 274 -23.10 11.06 -10.21
C GLY A 274 -22.77 11.06 -11.70
N VAL A 275 -21.51 11.25 -12.08
CA VAL A 275 -21.04 11.07 -13.46
C VAL A 275 -20.82 9.58 -13.70
N THR A 276 -21.81 8.93 -14.30
CA THR A 276 -21.79 7.49 -14.64
C THR A 276 -21.08 7.21 -15.96
N ASP A 277 -20.85 8.25 -16.74
CA ASP A 277 -20.18 8.21 -18.02
C ASP A 277 -19.08 9.26 -17.96
N ILE A 278 -17.89 8.87 -17.52
CA ILE A 278 -16.67 9.67 -17.74
C ILE A 278 -16.33 9.49 -19.23
N GLY A 279 -17.27 9.97 -20.05
CA GLY A 279 -17.21 10.03 -21.50
C GLY A 279 -16.22 11.11 -21.89
N LEU A 280 -14.94 10.75 -21.79
CA LEU A 280 -13.92 10.88 -22.81
C LEU A 280 -12.68 10.14 -22.27
N LEU A 281 -12.82 8.82 -22.15
CA LEU A 281 -11.70 7.89 -22.10
C LEU A 281 -10.93 7.97 -23.41
N THR A 282 -10.10 8.99 -23.57
CA THR A 282 -8.84 8.72 -24.24
C THR A 282 -8.07 7.83 -23.27
N ASP A 283 -8.13 6.53 -23.52
CA ASP A 283 -7.23 5.51 -22.99
C ASP A 283 -6.20 5.14 -24.07
N PRO A 284 -5.34 6.09 -24.50
CA PRO A 284 -4.37 5.83 -25.55
C PRO A 284 -3.35 4.77 -25.13
N ASP A 285 -3.20 4.57 -23.81
CA ASP A 285 -2.22 3.67 -23.20
C ASP A 285 -2.79 2.26 -22.96
N GLY A 286 -4.10 2.05 -23.16
CA GLY A 286 -4.75 0.75 -23.08
C GLY A 286 -4.94 0.20 -21.65
N TYR A 287 -4.99 1.06 -20.64
CA TYR A 287 -5.17 0.66 -19.24
C TYR A 287 -6.49 -0.07 -19.00
N ALA A 288 -7.58 0.28 -19.70
CA ALA A 288 -8.86 -0.40 -19.55
C ALA A 288 -8.74 -1.88 -19.94
N ALA A 289 -8.08 -2.15 -21.07
CA ALA A 289 -7.85 -3.51 -21.54
C ALA A 289 -6.92 -4.29 -20.60
N ALA A 290 -5.88 -3.65 -20.07
CA ALA A 290 -4.98 -4.25 -19.08
C ALA A 290 -5.70 -4.59 -17.77
N ILE A 291 -6.56 -3.69 -17.28
CA ILE A 291 -7.42 -3.92 -16.12
C ILE A 291 -8.34 -5.11 -16.39
N GLN A 292 -9.06 -5.16 -17.52
CA GLN A 292 -9.92 -6.31 -17.83
C GLN A 292 -9.14 -7.62 -17.93
N ALA A 293 -7.95 -7.59 -18.54
CA ALA A 293 -7.09 -8.76 -18.61
C ALA A 293 -6.70 -9.24 -17.20
N TYR A 294 -6.30 -8.33 -16.31
CA TYR A 294 -6.00 -8.64 -14.91
C TYR A 294 -7.22 -9.23 -14.18
N LEU A 295 -8.38 -8.60 -14.30
CA LEU A 295 -9.64 -9.04 -13.70
C LEU A 295 -10.07 -10.44 -14.17
N ALA A 296 -9.60 -10.89 -15.35
CA ALA A 296 -9.87 -12.22 -15.88
C ALA A 296 -8.86 -13.29 -15.42
N THR A 297 -7.79 -12.92 -14.71
CA THR A 297 -6.76 -13.86 -14.24
C THR A 297 -7.10 -14.48 -12.89
N THR A 298 -6.53 -15.66 -12.62
CA THR A 298 -6.63 -16.33 -11.31
C THR A 298 -5.99 -15.53 -10.18
N ALA A 299 -5.02 -14.65 -10.48
CA ALA A 299 -4.39 -13.78 -9.49
C ALA A 299 -5.42 -12.83 -8.84
N PHE A 300 -6.37 -12.33 -9.63
CA PHE A 300 -7.44 -11.49 -9.12
C PHE A 300 -8.38 -12.24 -8.18
N ASP A 301 -8.77 -13.45 -8.55
CA ASP A 301 -9.63 -14.30 -7.72
C ASP A 301 -8.98 -14.58 -6.37
N THR A 302 -7.69 -14.89 -6.34
CA THR A 302 -6.96 -15.10 -5.07
C THR A 302 -6.90 -13.84 -4.22
N ARG A 303 -6.73 -12.65 -4.83
CA ARG A 303 -6.61 -11.37 -4.11
C ARG A 303 -7.95 -10.73 -3.73
N LYS A 304 -9.07 -11.30 -4.17
CA LYS A 304 -10.42 -10.93 -3.70
C LYS A 304 -10.82 -11.58 -2.39
N LEU A 305 -10.17 -12.68 -2.04
CA LEU A 305 -10.54 -13.45 -0.87
C LEU A 305 -10.10 -12.68 0.37
N LEU A 306 -11.10 -12.17 1.09
CA LEU A 306 -10.92 -11.47 2.34
C LEU A 306 -10.70 -12.48 3.47
N PRO A 307 -9.86 -12.16 4.46
CA PRO A 307 -9.76 -12.98 5.66
C PRO A 307 -11.11 -13.00 6.38
N THR A 308 -11.49 -14.16 6.91
CA THR A 308 -12.77 -14.36 7.61
C THR A 308 -12.60 -14.55 9.13
N GLY A 309 -11.37 -14.54 9.61
CA GLY A 309 -11.02 -14.74 11.02
C GLY A 309 -9.54 -14.52 11.27
N LEU A 310 -9.15 -14.39 12.55
CA LEU A 310 -7.74 -14.31 12.95
C LEU A 310 -6.94 -15.57 12.60
N ASP A 311 -7.62 -16.72 12.51
CA ASP A 311 -7.05 -18.01 12.10
C ASP A 311 -6.68 -18.05 10.60
N SER A 312 -7.20 -17.13 9.80
CA SER A 312 -6.84 -16.97 8.38
C SER A 312 -5.40 -16.42 8.21
N PHE A 313 -4.79 -15.91 9.28
CA PHE A 313 -3.45 -15.30 9.29
C PHE A 313 -2.39 -16.33 9.66
N THR A 314 -2.27 -17.40 8.88
CA THR A 314 -1.10 -18.29 8.97
C THR A 314 0.11 -17.61 8.33
N ASN A 315 1.33 -17.79 8.85
CA ASN A 315 2.57 -17.32 8.21
C ASN A 315 2.74 -15.78 8.16
N ASP A 316 2.38 -15.09 9.23
CA ASP A 316 2.47 -13.63 9.40
C ASP A 316 3.91 -13.09 9.61
N GLY A 317 4.92 -13.81 9.11
CA GLY A 317 6.32 -13.45 9.33
C GLY A 317 6.83 -13.75 10.75
N LEU A 318 6.01 -14.30 11.67
CA LEU A 318 6.50 -14.79 12.95
C LEU A 318 7.45 -15.97 12.72
N LEU A 319 8.74 -15.73 12.94
CA LEU A 319 9.77 -16.76 12.91
C LEU A 319 10.42 -16.87 14.28
N LEU A 320 10.42 -18.06 14.88
CA LEU A 320 11.08 -18.27 16.17
C LEU A 320 12.57 -17.90 16.06
N LEU A 321 12.97 -16.88 16.81
CA LEU A 321 14.36 -16.44 16.90
C LEU A 321 15.13 -17.41 17.81
N PRO A 322 16.42 -17.67 17.50
CA PRO A 322 17.27 -18.53 18.33
C PRO A 322 17.56 -17.95 19.72
#